data_AF-A0A950L826-F1
#
_entry.id   AF-A0A950L826-F1
#
_cell.length_a   1.000
_cell.length_b   1.000
_cell.length_c   1.000
_cell.angle_alpha   90.00
_cell.angle_beta   90.00
_cell.angle_gamma   90.00
#
_symmetry.space_group_name_H-M   'P 1'
#
loop_
_entity.id
_entity.type
_entity.pdbx_description
1 polymer ?
#
loop_
_entity_poly.entity_id
_entity_poly.type
_entity_poly.pdbx_seq_one_letter_code
_entity_poly.pdbx_strand_id
1 'polypeptide(L)'
;MTSVRGQRDRRHATLPPAPRARLLRRPMNPLAHVHYPTNTDAELDRLQALAEQLGGFDDTLSLEWLDGAMTALAAGPRPKAVTDWRDALIGDAWQRAFADPDSDREATAVLQARWSVLLRQLDPEKLLDAPDELRLAPVMLEWTDEDKARLVAEGEIAAGSEDDEIPLSGEIWAHGFMEVVTTFEDDWTAPEDDSEFAELYEDCMARIALLTVRDAAERDEALAALYPEETLTRDDLIQEALYSVQDLRCFWVENAPKTSTRRVEAQPGRNDPCPCGSGKKFKKCHGA
;
A
#
# COMPACT_ATOMS: atom_id res chain seq x y z
N MET A 1 -3.46 -54.13 10.91
CA MET A 1 -2.07 -53.68 11.22
C MET A 1 -1.26 -53.97 9.96
N THR A 2 -0.74 -53.03 9.18
CA THR A 2 -0.40 -51.62 9.42
C THR A 2 -0.38 -50.91 8.07
N SER A 3 -0.97 -49.71 8.03
CA SER A 3 -1.05 -48.80 6.89
C SER A 3 0.32 -48.17 6.62
N VAL A 4 0.82 -48.23 5.38
CA VAL A 4 1.99 -47.44 4.95
C VAL A 4 1.47 -46.29 4.10
N ARG A 5 1.33 -45.13 4.74
CA ARG A 5 1.05 -43.85 4.10
C ARG A 5 2.27 -43.40 3.31
N GLY A 6 2.02 -42.98 2.07
CA GLY A 6 3.01 -42.35 1.20
C GLY A 6 3.49 -41.03 1.77
N GLN A 7 4.81 -40.90 1.88
CA GLN A 7 5.50 -39.66 2.18
C GLN A 7 5.79 -38.99 0.84
N ARG A 8 4.96 -38.01 0.46
CA ARG A 8 5.27 -37.12 -0.65
C ARG A 8 6.38 -36.19 -0.19
N ASP A 9 7.59 -36.41 -0.71
CA ASP A 9 8.68 -35.45 -0.65
C ASP A 9 8.19 -34.12 -1.22
N ARG A 10 7.88 -33.17 -0.34
CA ARG A 10 7.82 -31.75 -0.71
C ARG A 10 9.26 -31.31 -0.92
N ARG A 11 9.76 -31.47 -2.13
CA ARG A 11 10.94 -30.73 -2.57
C ARG A 11 10.58 -29.25 -2.45
N HIS A 12 11.19 -28.57 -1.48
CA HIS A 12 11.24 -27.12 -1.48
C HIS A 12 11.86 -26.71 -2.81
N ALA A 13 11.05 -26.15 -3.71
CA ALA A 13 11.57 -25.45 -4.86
C ALA A 13 12.20 -24.17 -4.30
N THR A 14 13.51 -24.20 -4.08
CA THR A 14 14.28 -23.00 -3.83
C THR A 14 14.12 -22.11 -5.05
N LEU A 15 13.45 -20.96 -4.92
CA LEU A 15 13.45 -19.96 -5.97
C LEU A 15 14.91 -19.58 -6.28
N PRO A 16 15.28 -19.39 -7.56
CA PRO A 16 16.60 -18.91 -7.90
C PRO A 16 16.80 -17.52 -7.26
N PRO A 17 18.02 -17.18 -6.79
CA PRO A 17 18.32 -15.84 -6.31
C PRO A 17 18.00 -14.84 -7.43
N ALA A 18 17.20 -13.82 -7.12
CA ALA A 18 16.87 -12.75 -8.05
C ALA A 18 18.19 -12.06 -8.46
N PRO A 19 18.59 -12.08 -9.74
CA PRO A 19 19.83 -11.46 -10.11
C PRO A 19 19.67 -9.93 -10.13
N ARG A 20 20.44 -9.23 -9.28
CA ARG A 20 20.77 -7.78 -9.34
C ARG A 20 20.89 -7.15 -10.75
N ALA A 21 21.13 -7.95 -11.79
CA ALA A 21 21.38 -7.50 -13.16
C ALA A 21 20.14 -7.44 -14.09
N ARG A 22 18.92 -7.82 -13.65
CA ARG A 22 17.73 -7.79 -14.51
C ARG A 22 16.83 -6.56 -14.38
N LEU A 23 17.00 -5.74 -13.34
CA LEU A 23 16.19 -4.53 -13.15
C LEU A 23 16.55 -3.40 -14.15
N LEU A 24 17.72 -3.46 -14.79
CA LEU A 24 18.23 -2.40 -15.68
C LEU A 24 17.66 -2.41 -17.11
N ARG A 25 16.70 -3.28 -17.45
CA ARG A 25 16.06 -3.30 -18.79
C ARG A 25 14.58 -3.62 -18.73
N ARG A 26 13.83 -2.88 -17.90
CA ARG A 26 12.37 -2.82 -18.03
C ARG A 26 12.02 -1.98 -19.27
N PRO A 27 11.14 -2.45 -20.16
CA PRO A 27 10.75 -1.66 -21.32
C PRO A 27 9.98 -0.40 -20.85
N MET A 28 10.48 0.78 -21.21
CA MET A 28 9.82 2.08 -21.09
C MET A 28 8.61 2.22 -22.04
N ASN A 29 7.77 1.19 -22.13
CA ASN A 29 6.63 1.18 -23.04
C ASN A 29 5.37 1.60 -22.28
N PRO A 30 4.63 2.63 -22.74
CA PRO A 30 3.43 3.09 -22.07
C PRO A 30 2.33 2.03 -22.20
N LEU A 31 2.03 1.33 -21.10
CA LEU A 31 0.79 0.57 -20.82
C LEU A 31 0.20 -0.26 -21.97
N ALA A 32 1.01 -0.75 -22.91
CA ALA A 32 0.52 -1.36 -24.13
C ALA A 32 0.18 -2.85 -23.91
N HIS A 33 -1.11 -3.08 -23.71
CA HIS A 33 -1.83 -4.32 -24.02
C HIS A 33 -1.52 -5.55 -23.17
N VAL A 34 -1.78 -5.48 -21.87
CA VAL A 34 -2.28 -6.66 -21.16
C VAL A 34 -3.51 -6.32 -20.33
N HIS A 35 -4.52 -7.19 -20.45
CA HIS A 35 -5.86 -6.98 -19.92
C HIS A 35 -5.89 -7.36 -18.44
N TYR A 36 -5.38 -6.47 -17.60
CA TYR A 36 -5.52 -6.62 -16.15
C TYR A 36 -6.84 -6.08 -15.65
N PRO A 37 -7.32 -6.59 -14.51
CA PRO A 37 -8.55 -6.09 -13.95
C PRO A 37 -8.43 -4.60 -13.63
N THR A 38 -9.39 -3.82 -14.10
CA THR A 38 -9.54 -2.41 -13.76
C THR A 38 -10.90 -2.22 -13.10
N ASN A 39 -11.04 -1.13 -12.35
CA ASN A 39 -12.36 -0.64 -11.98
C ASN A 39 -13.07 -0.10 -13.22
N THR A 40 -14.40 -0.14 -13.20
CA THR A 40 -15.20 0.59 -14.20
C THR A 40 -15.18 2.08 -13.89
N ASP A 41 -15.42 2.93 -14.89
CA ASP A 41 -15.53 4.38 -14.69
C ASP A 41 -16.54 4.73 -13.58
N ALA A 42 -17.71 4.05 -13.58
CA ALA A 42 -18.73 4.24 -12.54
C ALA A 42 -18.29 3.82 -11.13
N GLU A 43 -17.33 2.91 -10.99
CA GLU A 43 -16.73 2.57 -9.70
C GLU A 43 -15.71 3.63 -9.27
N LEU A 44 -14.93 4.16 -10.20
CA LEU A 44 -13.98 5.24 -9.94
C LEU A 44 -14.70 6.55 -9.59
N ASP A 45 -15.80 6.87 -10.26
CA ASP A 45 -16.66 8.02 -9.94
C ASP A 45 -17.22 7.93 -8.51
N ARG A 46 -17.59 6.72 -8.06
CA ARG A 46 -18.04 6.50 -6.68
C ARG A 46 -16.91 6.63 -5.68
N LEU A 47 -15.71 6.19 -6.02
CA LEU A 47 -14.52 6.35 -5.18
C LEU A 47 -14.14 7.84 -5.06
N GLN A 48 -14.18 8.59 -6.16
CA GLN A 48 -14.00 10.04 -6.17
C GLN A 48 -15.02 10.74 -5.27
N ALA A 49 -16.31 10.43 -5.43
CA ALA A 49 -17.36 11.02 -4.59
C ALA A 49 -17.20 10.69 -3.11
N LEU A 50 -16.75 9.47 -2.78
CA LEU A 50 -16.41 9.08 -1.40
C LEU A 50 -15.24 9.92 -0.87
N ALA A 51 -14.18 10.10 -1.66
CA ALA A 51 -13.03 10.90 -1.30
C ALA A 51 -13.40 12.37 -1.06
N GLU A 52 -14.22 12.97 -1.93
CA GLU A 52 -14.72 14.34 -1.78
C GLU A 52 -15.51 14.54 -0.48
N GLN A 53 -16.32 13.55 -0.09
CA GLN A 53 -17.07 13.61 1.17
C GLN A 53 -16.16 13.54 2.40
N LEU A 54 -15.12 12.71 2.35
CA LEU A 54 -14.10 12.65 3.39
C LEU A 54 -13.28 13.94 3.45
N GLY A 55 -12.87 14.46 2.28
CA GLY A 55 -12.18 15.73 2.08
C GLY A 55 -12.88 16.93 2.72
N GLY A 56 -14.21 16.91 2.81
CA GLY A 56 -14.99 17.93 3.51
C GLY A 56 -14.79 17.97 5.03
N PHE A 57 -14.19 16.93 5.62
CA PHE A 57 -13.90 16.84 7.05
C PHE A 57 -12.40 16.81 7.36
N ASP A 58 -11.59 16.28 6.44
CA ASP A 58 -10.13 16.22 6.49
C ASP A 58 -9.59 16.37 5.07
N ASP A 59 -8.94 17.50 4.77
CA ASP A 59 -8.48 17.89 3.44
C ASP A 59 -7.33 17.04 2.90
N THR A 60 -6.72 16.20 3.73
CA THR A 60 -5.70 15.23 3.31
C THR A 60 -6.31 14.01 2.59
N LEU A 61 -7.58 13.70 2.85
CA LEU A 61 -8.26 12.49 2.38
C LEU A 61 -8.80 12.64 0.95
N SER A 62 -7.91 12.73 -0.02
CA SER A 62 -8.23 12.80 -1.45
C SER A 62 -8.29 11.43 -2.13
N LEU A 63 -8.75 11.40 -3.38
CA LEU A 63 -8.83 10.18 -4.19
C LEU A 63 -7.45 9.52 -4.35
N GLU A 64 -6.44 10.30 -4.73
CA GLU A 64 -5.07 9.81 -4.93
C GLU A 64 -4.48 9.27 -3.63
N TRP A 65 -4.70 9.98 -2.52
CA TRP A 65 -4.23 9.58 -1.21
C TRP A 65 -4.87 8.25 -0.79
N LEU A 66 -6.19 8.11 -0.95
CA LEU A 66 -6.90 6.87 -0.65
C LEU A 66 -6.40 5.72 -1.51
N ASP A 67 -6.15 5.95 -2.80
CA ASP A 67 -5.63 4.93 -3.69
C ASP A 67 -4.21 4.48 -3.32
N GLY A 68 -3.34 5.43 -2.96
CA GLY A 68 -1.99 5.17 -2.48
C GLY A 68 -1.96 4.38 -1.19
N ALA A 69 -2.77 4.78 -0.21
CA ALA A 69 -2.94 4.07 1.05
C ALA A 69 -3.47 2.64 0.80
N MET A 70 -4.49 2.51 -0.04
CA MET A 70 -5.04 1.20 -0.36
C MET A 70 -4.03 0.31 -1.09
N THR A 71 -3.18 0.89 -1.93
CA THR A 71 -2.12 0.18 -2.62
C THR A 71 -1.05 -0.32 -1.65
N ALA A 72 -0.59 0.52 -0.71
CA ALA A 72 0.36 0.12 0.33
C ALA A 72 -0.18 -1.06 1.15
N LEU A 73 -1.40 -0.93 1.66
CA LEU A 73 -2.03 -1.99 2.45
C LEU A 73 -2.18 -3.30 1.64
N ALA A 74 -2.39 -3.23 0.32
CA ALA A 74 -2.54 -4.40 -0.56
C ALA A 74 -1.19 -5.05 -0.92
N ALA A 75 -0.14 -4.24 -1.06
CA ALA A 75 1.24 -4.69 -1.27
C ALA A 75 1.89 -5.20 0.02
N GLY A 76 1.43 -4.70 1.16
CA GLY A 76 2.08 -4.81 2.45
C GLY A 76 2.14 -6.22 3.06
N PRO A 77 2.91 -6.35 4.15
CA PRO A 77 3.27 -7.65 4.73
C PRO A 77 2.13 -8.39 5.41
N ARG A 78 1.09 -7.68 5.87
CA ARG A 78 -0.02 -8.27 6.62
C ARG A 78 -1.36 -7.81 6.05
N PRO A 79 -2.27 -8.73 5.68
CA PRO A 79 -3.63 -8.38 5.33
C PRO A 79 -4.33 -7.71 6.51
N LYS A 80 -5.02 -6.59 6.27
CA LYS A 80 -5.82 -5.87 7.27
C LYS A 80 -7.28 -5.83 6.86
N ALA A 81 -8.18 -5.93 7.83
CA ALA A 81 -9.60 -5.72 7.57
C ALA A 81 -9.85 -4.25 7.24
N VAL A 82 -10.83 -3.98 6.37
CA VAL A 82 -11.19 -2.61 5.97
C VAL A 82 -11.49 -1.73 7.17
N THR A 83 -12.19 -2.26 8.17
CA THR A 83 -12.50 -1.54 9.42
C THR A 83 -11.24 -1.12 10.18
N ASP A 84 -10.24 -1.99 10.25
CA ASP A 84 -9.07 -1.78 11.11
C ASP A 84 -8.19 -0.66 10.56
N TRP A 85 -7.90 -0.67 9.25
CA TRP A 85 -7.09 0.37 8.64
C TRP A 85 -7.86 1.66 8.42
N ARG A 86 -9.17 1.59 8.16
CA ARG A 86 -10.04 2.77 8.05
C ARG A 86 -10.04 3.56 9.34
N ASP A 87 -10.25 2.90 10.47
CA ASP A 87 -10.30 3.58 11.76
C ASP A 87 -8.92 4.19 12.14
N ALA A 88 -7.82 3.57 11.70
CA ALA A 88 -6.46 4.06 11.93
C ALA A 88 -6.07 5.25 11.03
N LEU A 89 -6.43 5.21 9.76
CA LEU A 89 -5.97 6.17 8.74
C LEU A 89 -6.97 7.29 8.46
N ILE A 90 -8.28 7.00 8.50
CA ILE A 90 -9.35 7.95 8.21
C ILE A 90 -9.95 8.52 9.50
N GLY A 91 -9.88 7.77 10.60
CA GLY A 91 -10.28 8.25 11.92
C GLY A 91 -11.75 8.68 12.00
N ASP A 92 -11.99 9.84 12.63
CA ASP A 92 -13.34 10.34 12.89
C ASP A 92 -14.02 10.96 11.65
N ALA A 93 -13.26 11.32 10.62
CA ALA A 93 -13.78 11.81 9.35
C ALA A 93 -14.78 10.82 8.72
N TRP A 94 -14.51 9.52 8.86
CA TRP A 94 -15.41 8.47 8.38
C TRP A 94 -16.79 8.54 9.04
N GLN A 95 -16.83 8.61 10.37
CA GLN A 95 -18.08 8.62 11.13
C GLN A 95 -18.86 9.94 10.94
N ARG A 96 -18.15 11.03 10.65
CA ARG A 96 -18.74 12.33 10.34
C ARG A 96 -19.35 12.35 8.94
N ALA A 97 -18.72 11.68 7.96
CA ALA A 97 -19.23 11.56 6.60
C ALA A 97 -20.35 10.51 6.46
N PHE A 98 -20.23 9.38 7.14
CA PHE A 98 -21.08 8.19 6.98
C PHE A 98 -21.69 7.77 8.32
N ALA A 99 -22.57 8.60 8.87
CA ALA A 99 -23.07 8.46 10.24
C ALA A 99 -24.17 7.39 10.41
N ASP A 100 -24.88 7.04 9.34
CA ASP A 100 -25.95 6.04 9.39
C ASP A 100 -25.46 4.67 8.85
N PRO A 101 -26.09 3.55 9.27
CA PRO A 101 -25.61 2.22 8.88
C PRO A 101 -25.67 1.91 7.38
N ASP A 102 -26.54 2.58 6.61
CA ASP A 102 -26.65 2.34 5.18
C ASP A 102 -25.55 3.08 4.42
N SER A 103 -25.29 4.36 4.77
CA SER A 103 -24.17 5.11 4.18
C SER A 103 -22.81 4.51 4.54
N ASP A 104 -22.60 4.06 5.78
CA ASP A 104 -21.35 3.35 6.17
C ASP A 104 -21.14 2.07 5.34
N ARG A 105 -22.22 1.29 5.13
CA ARG A 105 -22.17 0.05 4.34
C ARG A 105 -21.89 0.33 2.87
N GLU A 106 -22.51 1.36 2.29
CA GLU A 106 -22.28 1.75 0.90
C GLU A 106 -20.86 2.28 0.67
N ALA A 107 -20.38 3.16 1.54
CA ALA A 107 -19.01 3.69 1.48
C ALA A 107 -17.98 2.57 1.65
N THR A 108 -18.21 1.64 2.59
CA THR A 108 -17.36 0.46 2.76
C THR A 108 -17.33 -0.41 1.49
N ALA A 109 -18.47 -0.58 0.80
CA ALA A 109 -18.52 -1.33 -0.45
C ALA A 109 -17.74 -0.67 -1.59
N VAL A 110 -17.71 0.67 -1.64
CA VAL A 110 -16.91 1.44 -2.60
C VAL A 110 -15.41 1.18 -2.38
N LEU A 111 -14.92 1.30 -1.14
CA LEU A 111 -13.53 0.95 -0.81
C LEU A 111 -13.23 -0.51 -1.18
N GLN A 112 -14.12 -1.44 -0.85
CA GLN A 112 -13.93 -2.86 -1.19
C GLN A 112 -13.86 -3.13 -2.70
N ALA A 113 -14.60 -2.38 -3.52
CA ALA A 113 -14.57 -2.53 -4.98
C ALA A 113 -13.20 -2.15 -5.55
N ARG A 114 -12.63 -1.01 -5.14
CA ARG A 114 -11.27 -0.62 -5.53
C ARG A 114 -10.22 -1.57 -4.98
N TRP A 115 -10.33 -1.90 -3.70
CA TRP A 115 -9.43 -2.83 -3.01
C TRP A 115 -9.32 -4.19 -3.73
N SER A 116 -10.45 -4.74 -4.17
CA SER A 116 -10.51 -6.03 -4.87
C SER A 116 -9.83 -6.00 -6.24
N VAL A 117 -9.72 -4.83 -6.89
CA VAL A 117 -8.93 -4.65 -8.11
C VAL A 117 -7.44 -4.63 -7.77
N LEU A 118 -7.02 -3.82 -6.79
CA LEU A 118 -5.62 -3.73 -6.35
C LEU A 118 -5.07 -5.09 -5.94
N LEU A 119 -5.81 -5.89 -5.17
CA LEU A 119 -5.40 -7.24 -4.78
C LEU A 119 -5.18 -8.18 -5.98
N ARG A 120 -5.92 -8.01 -7.09
CA ARG A 120 -5.76 -8.82 -8.30
C ARG A 120 -4.62 -8.31 -9.19
N GLN A 121 -4.36 -7.01 -9.18
CA GLN A 121 -3.20 -6.42 -9.86
C GLN A 121 -1.90 -6.86 -9.15
N LEU A 122 -1.92 -6.91 -7.81
CA LEU A 122 -0.85 -7.33 -6.92
C LEU A 122 -0.91 -8.81 -6.53
N ASP A 123 -1.49 -9.64 -7.39
CA ASP A 123 -1.48 -11.09 -7.20
C ASP A 123 -0.04 -11.61 -7.34
N PRO A 124 0.54 -12.25 -6.32
CA PRO A 124 1.95 -12.58 -6.31
C PRO A 124 2.32 -13.67 -7.31
N GLU A 125 1.43 -14.62 -7.59
CA GLU A 125 1.69 -15.65 -8.61
C GLU A 125 1.82 -15.00 -9.98
N LYS A 126 0.92 -14.05 -10.28
CA LYS A 126 0.96 -13.30 -11.54
C LYS A 126 2.16 -12.37 -11.66
N LEU A 127 2.59 -11.74 -10.57
CA LEU A 127 3.78 -10.91 -10.56
C LEU A 127 5.06 -11.74 -10.78
N LEU A 128 5.16 -12.91 -10.15
CA LEU A 128 6.29 -13.82 -10.32
C LEU A 128 6.33 -14.46 -11.72
N ASP A 129 5.17 -14.71 -12.33
CA ASP A 129 5.06 -15.25 -13.70
C ASP A 129 5.52 -14.25 -14.77
N ALA A 130 5.30 -12.94 -14.55
CA ALA A 130 5.60 -11.86 -15.49
C ALA A 130 6.18 -10.62 -14.77
N PRO A 131 7.43 -10.69 -14.26
CA PRO A 131 8.02 -9.65 -13.41
C PRO A 131 8.37 -8.36 -14.16
N ASP A 132 8.59 -8.44 -15.48
CA ASP A 132 8.91 -7.28 -16.33
C ASP A 132 7.64 -6.54 -16.80
N GLU A 133 6.49 -6.90 -16.26
CA GLU A 133 5.21 -6.38 -16.67
C GLU A 133 4.55 -5.55 -15.57
N LEU A 134 4.25 -4.29 -15.90
CA LEU A 134 3.53 -3.42 -14.99
C LEU A 134 2.03 -3.74 -15.03
N ARG A 135 1.51 -4.24 -13.91
CA ARG A 135 0.10 -4.61 -13.73
C ARG A 135 -0.68 -3.60 -12.90
N LEU A 136 0.03 -2.88 -12.03
CA LEU A 136 -0.55 -1.89 -11.14
C LEU A 136 -1.03 -0.68 -11.96
N ALA A 137 -2.32 -0.36 -11.84
CA ALA A 137 -2.93 0.82 -12.44
C ALA A 137 -3.40 1.74 -11.31
N PRO A 138 -2.54 2.66 -10.84
CA PRO A 138 -2.89 3.58 -9.75
C PRO A 138 -3.92 4.61 -10.24
N VAL A 139 -4.58 5.24 -9.28
CA VAL A 139 -5.40 6.42 -9.53
C VAL A 139 -4.60 7.64 -9.11
N MET A 140 -4.05 8.34 -10.11
CA MET A 140 -3.29 9.58 -9.96
C MET A 140 -3.92 10.64 -10.86
N LEU A 141 -3.93 11.88 -10.40
CA LEU A 141 -4.39 13.02 -11.20
C LEU A 141 -3.20 13.58 -11.98
N GLU A 142 -3.42 13.86 -13.25
CA GLU A 142 -2.45 14.54 -14.10
C GLU A 142 -2.86 16.01 -14.22
N TRP A 143 -1.96 16.90 -13.84
CA TRP A 143 -2.13 18.34 -14.01
C TRP A 143 -1.41 18.78 -15.27
N THR A 144 -2.16 18.95 -16.36
CA THR A 144 -1.57 19.42 -17.62
C THR A 144 -1.20 20.89 -17.51
N ASP A 145 -0.26 21.36 -18.35
CA ASP A 145 0.07 22.78 -18.43
C ASP A 145 -1.16 23.65 -18.75
N GLU A 146 -2.15 23.09 -19.47
CA GLU A 146 -3.43 23.75 -19.75
C GLU A 146 -4.28 23.90 -18.48
N ASP A 147 -4.34 22.88 -17.63
CA ASP A 147 -5.05 22.95 -16.35
C ASP A 147 -4.42 23.99 -15.43
N LYS A 148 -3.09 24.00 -15.32
CA LYS A 148 -2.35 24.99 -14.53
C LYS A 148 -2.65 26.41 -15.03
N ALA A 149 -2.57 26.63 -16.34
CA ALA A 149 -2.85 27.92 -16.95
C ALA A 149 -4.31 28.38 -16.73
N ARG A 150 -5.27 27.45 -16.74
CA ARG A 150 -6.67 27.74 -16.44
C ARG A 150 -6.86 28.21 -15.00
N LEU A 151 -6.27 27.52 -14.01
CA LEU A 151 -6.36 27.90 -12.60
C LEU A 151 -5.78 29.30 -12.34
N VAL A 152 -4.65 29.62 -12.98
CA VAL A 152 -4.06 30.97 -12.93
C VAL A 152 -5.01 32.01 -13.54
N ALA A 153 -5.61 31.69 -14.70
CA ALA A 153 -6.53 32.61 -15.39
C ALA A 153 -7.84 32.85 -14.62
N GLU A 154 -8.30 31.85 -13.87
CA GLU A 154 -9.48 31.92 -13.00
C GLU A 154 -9.17 32.60 -11.65
N GLY A 155 -7.89 32.81 -11.34
CA GLY A 155 -7.43 33.44 -10.09
C GLY A 155 -7.51 32.52 -8.88
N GLU A 156 -7.57 31.20 -9.10
CA GLU A 156 -7.57 30.19 -8.03
C GLU A 156 -6.17 29.99 -7.45
N ILE A 157 -5.13 30.20 -8.25
CA ILE A 157 -3.72 30.19 -7.85
C ILE A 157 -3.00 31.43 -8.37
N ALA A 158 -1.91 31.84 -7.72
CA ALA A 158 -1.12 32.96 -8.19
C ALA A 158 -0.24 32.58 -9.39
N ALA A 159 -0.07 33.51 -10.33
CA ALA A 159 0.85 33.31 -11.45
C ALA A 159 2.29 33.23 -10.95
N GLY A 160 3.02 32.17 -11.30
CA GLY A 160 4.39 31.93 -10.84
C GLY A 160 4.52 31.17 -9.53
N SER A 161 3.42 30.69 -8.93
CA SER A 161 3.41 29.77 -7.77
C SER A 161 2.82 28.40 -8.10
N GLU A 162 2.69 28.07 -9.38
CA GLU A 162 2.08 26.82 -9.85
C GLU A 162 2.82 25.60 -9.27
N ASP A 163 4.15 25.65 -9.25
CA ASP A 163 5.00 24.56 -8.75
C ASP A 163 4.96 24.42 -7.21
N ASP A 164 4.47 25.44 -6.49
CA ASP A 164 4.28 25.42 -5.03
C ASP A 164 2.85 25.04 -4.64
N GLU A 165 1.85 25.48 -5.39
CA GLU A 165 0.43 25.27 -5.07
C GLU A 165 -0.16 24.00 -5.69
N ILE A 166 0.41 23.51 -6.80
CA ILE A 166 -0.06 22.31 -7.48
C ILE A 166 0.88 21.13 -7.16
N PRO A 167 0.35 20.02 -6.61
CA PRO A 167 1.12 18.81 -6.38
C PRO A 167 1.70 18.24 -7.68
N LEU A 168 2.88 17.62 -7.59
CA LEU A 168 3.45 16.86 -8.70
C LEU A 168 2.64 15.57 -8.92
N SER A 169 2.52 15.11 -10.17
CA SER A 169 1.83 13.85 -10.49
C SER A 169 2.36 12.71 -9.62
N GLY A 170 1.47 11.98 -8.94
CA GLY A 170 1.85 10.87 -8.04
C GLY A 170 2.38 11.27 -6.66
N GLU A 171 2.53 12.56 -6.35
CA GLU A 171 2.96 13.05 -5.02
C GLU A 171 1.94 12.67 -3.93
N ILE A 172 0.68 13.04 -4.12
CA ILE A 172 -0.40 12.76 -3.15
C ILE A 172 -0.60 11.25 -2.98
N TRP A 173 -0.53 10.51 -4.09
CA TRP A 173 -0.59 9.04 -4.06
C TRP A 173 0.52 8.45 -3.19
N ALA A 174 1.76 8.93 -3.36
CA ALA A 174 2.88 8.47 -2.54
C ALA A 174 2.72 8.87 -1.06
N HIS A 175 2.15 10.03 -0.76
CA HIS A 175 1.81 10.39 0.63
C HIS A 175 0.84 9.41 1.26
N GLY A 176 -0.22 9.01 0.55
CA GLY A 176 -1.15 7.97 1.02
C GLY A 176 -0.45 6.64 1.28
N PHE A 177 0.45 6.24 0.38
CA PHE A 177 1.26 5.03 0.56
C PHE A 177 2.13 5.12 1.81
N MET A 178 2.87 6.21 1.97
CA MET A 178 3.81 6.40 3.08
C MET A 178 3.10 6.54 4.43
N GLU A 179 1.90 7.11 4.47
CA GLU A 179 1.09 7.18 5.70
C GLU A 179 0.77 5.79 6.25
N VAL A 180 0.50 4.82 5.38
CA VAL A 180 0.29 3.41 5.79
C VAL A 180 1.56 2.81 6.37
N VAL A 181 2.70 3.05 5.73
CA VAL A 181 4.00 2.56 6.20
C VAL A 181 4.30 3.10 7.59
N THR A 182 4.09 4.40 7.80
CA THR A 182 4.28 5.06 9.11
C THR A 182 3.27 4.57 10.15
N THR A 183 1.98 4.53 9.81
CA THR A 183 0.91 4.10 10.73
C THR A 183 1.08 2.65 11.18
N PHE A 184 1.62 1.80 10.32
CA PHE A 184 1.84 0.38 10.60
C PHE A 184 3.33 0.01 10.60
N GLU A 185 4.21 0.86 11.14
CA GLU A 185 5.66 0.64 11.12
C GLU A 185 6.11 -0.73 11.66
N ASP A 186 5.41 -1.27 12.66
CA ASP A 186 5.61 -2.60 13.24
C ASP A 186 5.38 -3.76 12.25
N ASP A 187 4.64 -3.50 11.18
CA ASP A 187 4.41 -4.42 10.08
C ASP A 187 5.47 -4.24 8.98
N TRP A 188 5.89 -3.00 8.72
CA TRP A 188 6.82 -2.59 7.66
C TRP A 188 8.28 -2.53 8.12
N THR A 189 8.69 -3.45 8.99
CA THR A 189 10.06 -3.50 9.48
C THR A 189 11.00 -4.01 8.39
N ALA A 190 12.07 -3.25 8.12
CA ALA A 190 13.11 -3.64 7.18
C ALA A 190 13.77 -4.98 7.59
N PRO A 191 14.26 -5.78 6.63
CA PRO A 191 15.08 -6.96 6.91
C PRO A 191 16.30 -6.65 7.78
N GLU A 192 16.81 -7.65 8.49
CA GLU A 192 18.12 -7.56 9.14
C GLU A 192 19.24 -7.39 8.07
N ASP A 193 20.25 -6.58 8.41
CA ASP A 193 21.22 -5.92 7.50
C ASP A 193 22.21 -6.88 6.78
N ASP A 194 22.86 -6.37 5.71
CA ASP A 194 23.85 -6.99 4.78
C ASP A 194 23.33 -8.03 3.75
N SER A 195 22.02 -8.13 3.53
CA SER A 195 21.46 -9.04 2.49
C SER A 195 21.01 -8.30 1.22
N GLU A 196 21.06 -8.98 0.07
CA GLU A 196 20.49 -8.46 -1.20
C GLU A 196 18.98 -8.11 -1.07
N PHE A 197 18.29 -8.71 -0.10
CA PHE A 197 16.90 -8.40 0.21
C PHE A 197 16.71 -7.07 0.96
N ALA A 198 17.66 -6.69 1.81
CA ALA A 198 17.64 -5.41 2.52
C ALA A 198 17.81 -4.26 1.52
N GLU A 199 18.79 -4.37 0.61
CA GLU A 199 19.00 -3.40 -0.45
C GLU A 199 17.78 -3.27 -1.39
N LEU A 200 17.18 -4.40 -1.80
CA LEU A 200 15.95 -4.37 -2.61
C LEU A 200 14.82 -3.61 -1.92
N TYR A 201 14.61 -3.89 -0.63
CA TYR A 201 13.58 -3.22 0.17
C TYR A 201 13.84 -1.71 0.25
N GLU A 202 15.07 -1.32 0.59
CA GLU A 202 15.48 0.08 0.69
C GLU A 202 15.31 0.82 -0.63
N ASP A 203 15.79 0.26 -1.74
CA ASP A 203 15.65 0.87 -3.05
C ASP A 203 14.17 1.02 -3.47
N CYS A 204 13.34 0.01 -3.18
CA CYS A 204 11.90 0.08 -3.48
C CYS A 204 11.22 1.19 -2.68
N MET A 205 11.51 1.26 -1.37
CA MET A 205 10.98 2.29 -0.50
C MET A 205 11.48 3.68 -0.91
N ALA A 206 12.74 3.80 -1.31
CA ALA A 206 13.33 5.05 -1.77
C ALA A 206 12.63 5.58 -3.02
N ARG A 207 12.38 4.74 -4.04
CA ARG A 207 11.68 5.16 -5.27
C ARG A 207 10.26 5.65 -5.00
N ILE A 208 9.53 5.00 -4.08
CA ILE A 208 8.18 5.41 -3.69
C ILE A 208 8.22 6.73 -2.91
N ALA A 209 9.10 6.84 -1.90
CA ALA A 209 9.24 8.05 -1.10
C ALA A 209 9.73 9.24 -1.92
N LEU A 210 10.56 9.02 -2.94
CA LEU A 210 11.06 10.06 -3.82
C LEU A 210 9.94 10.78 -4.60
N LEU A 211 8.77 10.14 -4.76
CA LEU A 211 7.62 10.81 -5.34
C LEU A 211 7.10 11.98 -4.48
N THR A 212 7.39 12.01 -3.18
CA THR A 212 6.99 13.09 -2.26
C THR A 212 8.00 14.25 -2.21
N VAL A 213 9.14 14.13 -2.88
CA VAL A 213 10.21 15.15 -2.83
C VAL A 213 9.96 16.23 -3.89
N ARG A 214 9.54 17.41 -3.41
CA ARG A 214 9.25 18.57 -4.27
C ARG A 214 10.50 19.35 -4.67
N ASP A 215 11.47 19.49 -3.77
CA ASP A 215 12.73 20.17 -4.08
C ASP A 215 13.47 19.43 -5.21
N ALA A 216 13.67 20.12 -6.32
CA ALA A 216 14.26 19.51 -7.51
C ALA A 216 15.73 19.11 -7.28
N ALA A 217 16.50 19.89 -6.51
CA ALA A 217 17.90 19.61 -6.28
C ALA A 217 18.08 18.37 -5.38
N GLU A 218 17.29 18.29 -4.31
CA GLU A 218 17.24 17.11 -3.43
C GLU A 218 16.81 15.85 -4.19
N ARG A 219 15.76 15.97 -5.02
CA ARG A 219 15.29 14.86 -5.84
C ARG A 219 16.34 14.41 -6.85
N ASP A 220 16.98 15.34 -7.56
CA ASP A 220 17.99 15.04 -8.57
C ASP A 220 19.24 14.39 -7.94
N GLU A 221 19.64 14.82 -6.74
CA GLU A 221 20.72 14.18 -5.97
C GLU A 221 20.36 12.74 -5.59
N ALA A 222 19.15 12.50 -5.09
CA ALA A 222 18.67 11.16 -4.75
C ALA A 222 18.54 10.25 -5.99
N LEU A 223 18.04 10.78 -7.11
CA LEU A 223 17.98 10.05 -8.39
C LEU A 223 19.37 9.66 -8.88
N ALA A 224 20.35 10.56 -8.81
CA ALA A 224 21.72 10.27 -9.23
C ALA A 224 22.38 9.18 -8.37
N ALA A 225 21.98 9.04 -7.10
CA ALA A 225 22.44 7.96 -6.23
C ALA A 225 21.85 6.60 -6.64
N LEU A 226 20.55 6.56 -6.96
CA LEU A 226 19.85 5.33 -7.38
C LEU A 226 20.16 4.93 -8.84
N TYR A 227 20.39 5.91 -9.72
CA TYR A 227 20.53 5.76 -11.15
C TYR A 227 21.70 6.60 -11.71
N PRO A 228 22.96 6.25 -11.41
CA PRO A 228 24.13 7.08 -11.71
C PRO A 228 24.41 7.29 -13.21
N GLU A 229 23.86 6.45 -14.08
CA GLU A 229 24.07 6.50 -15.53
C GLU A 229 22.82 6.96 -16.30
N GLU A 230 21.75 7.34 -15.61
CA GLU A 230 20.46 7.65 -16.22
C GLU A 230 19.88 8.96 -15.71
N THR A 231 18.96 9.55 -16.46
CA THR A 231 18.18 10.71 -16.04
C THR A 231 16.72 10.34 -16.21
N LEU A 232 16.02 10.19 -15.08
CA LEU A 232 14.62 9.82 -15.08
C LEU A 232 13.75 11.06 -15.17
N THR A 233 12.73 11.01 -16.02
CA THR A 233 11.61 11.95 -15.97
C THR A 233 10.70 11.63 -14.79
N ARG A 234 9.72 12.49 -14.52
CA ARG A 234 8.70 12.22 -13.50
C ARG A 234 7.91 10.94 -13.82
N ASP A 235 7.56 10.73 -15.09
CA ASP A 235 6.83 9.55 -15.53
C ASP A 235 7.65 8.27 -15.37
N ASP A 236 8.95 8.34 -15.66
CA ASP A 236 9.87 7.22 -15.42
C ASP A 236 9.97 6.89 -13.92
N LEU A 237 10.06 7.90 -13.06
CA LEU A 237 10.08 7.72 -11.62
C LEU A 237 8.76 7.11 -11.10
N ILE A 238 7.60 7.57 -11.62
CA ILE A 238 6.30 6.95 -11.31
C ILE A 238 6.32 5.48 -11.72
N GLN A 239 6.78 5.16 -12.93
CA GLN A 239 6.86 3.79 -13.41
C GLN A 239 7.74 2.92 -12.49
N GLU A 240 8.92 3.41 -12.11
CA GLU A 240 9.84 2.72 -11.20
C GLU A 240 9.25 2.54 -9.79
N ALA A 241 8.51 3.53 -9.28
CA ALA A 241 7.80 3.41 -8.01
C ALA A 241 6.71 2.33 -8.08
N LEU A 242 5.93 2.27 -9.17
CA LEU A 242 4.88 1.25 -9.31
C LEU A 242 5.46 -0.16 -9.45
N TYR A 243 6.58 -0.33 -10.15
CA TYR A 243 7.30 -1.59 -10.14
C TYR A 243 7.84 -1.93 -8.74
N SER A 244 8.34 -0.93 -8.00
CA SER A 244 8.81 -1.12 -6.62
C SER A 244 7.70 -1.65 -5.70
N VAL A 245 6.46 -1.21 -5.89
CA VAL A 245 5.30 -1.75 -5.16
C VAL A 245 5.07 -3.24 -5.49
N GLN A 246 5.21 -3.63 -6.75
CA GLN A 246 5.11 -5.03 -7.17
C GLN A 246 6.23 -5.88 -6.58
N ASP A 247 7.46 -5.35 -6.59
CA ASP A 247 8.63 -6.00 -6.02
C ASP A 247 8.48 -6.15 -4.49
N LEU A 248 8.00 -5.12 -3.79
CA LEU A 248 7.65 -5.19 -2.37
C LEU A 248 6.59 -6.25 -2.10
N ARG A 249 5.54 -6.32 -2.93
CA ARG A 249 4.50 -7.34 -2.81
C ARG A 249 5.08 -8.75 -2.88
N CYS A 250 5.95 -9.01 -3.85
CA CYS A 250 6.65 -10.28 -4.01
C CYS A 250 7.58 -10.56 -2.85
N PHE A 251 8.37 -9.57 -2.44
CA PHE A 251 9.28 -9.63 -1.31
C PHE A 251 8.55 -10.07 -0.02
N TRP A 252 7.39 -9.48 0.26
CA TRP A 252 6.60 -9.80 1.45
C TRP A 252 5.96 -11.20 1.43
N VAL A 253 5.74 -11.82 0.27
CA VAL A 253 5.28 -13.23 0.21
C VAL A 253 6.27 -14.17 0.89
N GLU A 254 7.56 -13.88 0.73
CA GLU A 254 8.64 -14.73 1.24
C GLU A 254 9.13 -14.27 2.62
N ASN A 255 9.08 -12.96 2.88
CA ASN A 255 9.76 -12.32 4.00
C ASN A 255 8.83 -11.66 5.02
N ALA A 256 7.51 -11.79 4.90
CA ALA A 256 6.57 -11.20 5.86
C ALA A 256 6.95 -11.57 7.31
N PRO A 257 6.94 -10.60 8.24
CA PRO A 257 7.23 -10.85 9.65
C PRO A 257 6.35 -11.99 10.16
N LYS A 258 6.98 -13.05 10.65
CA LYS A 258 6.24 -14.16 11.28
C LYS A 258 5.52 -13.57 12.48
N THR A 259 4.19 -13.66 12.49
CA THR A 259 3.39 -13.20 13.62
C THR A 259 3.94 -13.86 14.87
N SER A 260 4.45 -13.05 15.81
CA SER A 260 4.76 -13.59 17.12
C SER A 260 3.48 -14.22 17.65
N THR A 261 3.51 -15.49 18.05
CA THR A 261 2.33 -16.11 18.65
C THR A 261 1.98 -15.24 19.84
N ARG A 262 0.86 -14.50 19.78
CA ARG A 262 0.38 -13.69 20.91
C ARG A 262 0.43 -14.61 22.11
N ARG A 263 1.31 -14.31 23.07
CA ARG A 263 1.44 -15.10 24.28
C ARG A 263 0.14 -14.88 25.02
N VAL A 264 -0.83 -15.78 24.82
CA VAL A 264 -2.04 -15.80 25.62
C VAL A 264 -1.53 -16.07 27.03
N GLU A 265 -1.63 -15.06 27.89
CA GLU A 265 -1.38 -15.28 29.31
C GLU A 265 -2.17 -16.51 29.73
N ALA A 266 -1.53 -17.41 30.49
CA ALA A 266 -2.15 -18.65 30.87
C ALA A 266 -3.52 -18.33 31.51
N GLN A 267 -4.59 -18.75 30.83
CA GLN A 267 -5.94 -18.63 31.38
C GLN A 267 -5.93 -19.28 32.77
N PRO A 268 -6.50 -18.63 33.81
CA PRO A 268 -6.54 -19.20 35.14
C PRO A 268 -7.09 -20.62 35.06
N GLY A 269 -6.36 -21.58 35.62
CA GLY A 269 -6.83 -22.95 35.70
C GLY A 269 -8.18 -23.00 36.39
N ARG A 270 -9.01 -23.99 36.06
CA ARG A 270 -10.39 -24.14 36.58
C ARG A 270 -10.49 -23.99 38.12
N ASN A 271 -9.42 -24.32 38.86
CA ASN A 271 -9.38 -24.23 40.31
C ASN A 271 -8.56 -23.05 40.88
N ASP A 272 -7.94 -22.23 40.04
CA ASP A 272 -7.09 -21.10 40.45
C ASP A 272 -7.94 -19.94 41.00
N PRO A 273 -7.36 -19.02 41.78
CA PRO A 273 -8.05 -17.82 42.22
C PRO A 273 -8.57 -17.01 41.03
N CYS A 274 -9.80 -16.52 41.15
CA CYS A 274 -10.41 -15.73 40.09
C CYS A 274 -9.77 -14.33 40.01
N PRO A 275 -9.39 -13.86 38.80
CA PRO A 275 -8.67 -12.59 38.63
C PRO A 275 -9.49 -11.34 39.00
N CYS A 276 -10.81 -11.47 39.15
CA CYS A 276 -11.69 -10.37 39.57
C CYS A 276 -11.59 -9.98 41.05
N GLY A 277 -10.66 -10.55 41.82
CA GLY A 277 -10.45 -10.24 43.24
C GLY A 277 -11.51 -10.80 44.20
N SER A 278 -12.43 -11.66 43.74
CA SER A 278 -13.54 -12.17 44.57
C SER A 278 -13.17 -13.20 45.64
N GLY A 279 -11.91 -13.67 45.64
CA GLY A 279 -11.44 -14.76 46.50
C GLY A 279 -11.99 -16.16 46.16
N LYS A 280 -12.81 -16.29 45.12
CA LYS A 280 -13.38 -17.57 44.66
C LYS A 280 -12.49 -18.27 43.63
N LYS A 281 -12.61 -19.60 43.50
CA LYS A 281 -11.99 -20.36 42.39
C LYS A 281 -12.62 -19.95 41.05
N PHE A 282 -11.84 -19.91 39.97
CA PHE A 282 -12.27 -19.46 38.64
C PHE A 282 -13.58 -20.13 38.19
N LYS A 283 -13.70 -21.46 38.31
CA LYS A 283 -14.94 -22.22 37.97
C LYS A 283 -16.21 -21.84 38.73
N LYS A 284 -16.08 -21.14 39.87
CA LYS A 284 -17.20 -20.70 40.70
C LYS A 284 -17.49 -19.20 40.54
N CYS A 285 -16.84 -18.54 39.58
CA CYS A 285 -16.97 -17.11 39.35
C CYS A 285 -17.12 -16.81 37.85
N HIS A 286 -16.02 -16.88 37.09
CA HIS A 286 -15.99 -16.51 35.67
C HIS A 286 -15.80 -17.70 34.72
N GLY A 287 -15.59 -18.92 35.25
CA GLY A 287 -15.42 -20.14 34.45
C GLY A 287 -16.70 -20.93 34.23
N ALA A 288 -17.84 -20.25 34.05
CA ALA A 288 -19.14 -20.85 33.75
C ALA A 288 -19.36 -20.93 32.23
#